data_AF-A0A973I378-F1
#
_entry.id   AF-A0A973I378-F1
#
_cell.length_a   1.000
_cell.length_b   1.000
_cell.length_c   1.000
_cell.angle_alpha   90.00
_cell.angle_beta   90.00
_cell.angle_gamma   90.00
#
_symmetry.space_group_name_H-M   'P 1'
#
loop_
_entity.id
_entity.type
_entity.pdbx_description
1 polymer ?
#
loop_
_entity_poly.entity_id
_entity_poly.type
_entity_poly.pdbx_seq_one_letter_code
_entity_poly.pdbx_strand_id
1 'polypeptide(L)'
;MKNLKFKKGEWCFCEFKLQQVTETEENRITGVSDGMFSLGSMDLSDRCYPLELDVKRISDTVAYWSTKFHELKNNALNHPDLNRELIRRWVELCDSRKDEICLKELYDSLSNFGNSVLRKVQDLNFEEVEGVKLFRR
;
A
#
# COMPACT_ATOMS: atom_id res chain seq x y z
N MET A 1 -2.05 -24.22 -16.03
CA MET A 1 -2.76 -22.92 -16.12
C MET A 1 -3.06 -22.47 -14.70
N LYS A 2 -2.58 -21.29 -14.27
CA LYS A 2 -3.00 -20.71 -12.97
C LYS A 2 -4.47 -20.31 -13.14
N ASN A 3 -5.36 -20.89 -12.34
CA ASN A 3 -6.78 -20.55 -12.38
C ASN A 3 -6.95 -19.07 -12.02
N LEU A 4 -7.79 -18.39 -12.81
CA LEU A 4 -8.18 -17.01 -12.61
C LEU A 4 -8.85 -16.87 -11.23
N LYS A 5 -8.28 -16.05 -10.35
CA LYS A 5 -8.71 -15.94 -8.95
C LYS A 5 -10.05 -15.20 -8.77
N PHE A 6 -10.41 -14.28 -9.69
CA PHE A 6 -11.55 -13.37 -9.54
C PHE A 6 -12.30 -13.13 -10.85
N LYS A 7 -13.63 -13.03 -10.81
CA LYS A 7 -14.47 -12.69 -11.96
C LYS A 7 -14.83 -11.21 -11.99
N LYS A 8 -15.16 -10.70 -13.17
CA LYS A 8 -15.75 -9.36 -13.32
C LYS A 8 -16.98 -9.21 -12.41
N GLY A 9 -17.05 -8.08 -11.70
CA GLY A 9 -18.08 -7.75 -10.73
C GLY A 9 -17.77 -8.21 -9.30
N GLU A 10 -16.78 -9.09 -9.10
CA GLU A 10 -16.38 -9.51 -7.75
C GLU A 10 -15.60 -8.41 -7.04
N TRP A 11 -15.75 -8.37 -5.71
CA TRP A 11 -15.02 -7.47 -4.84
C TRP A 11 -13.75 -8.14 -4.33
N CYS A 12 -12.67 -7.37 -4.30
CA CYS A 12 -11.36 -7.79 -3.80
C CYS A 12 -10.67 -6.63 -3.09
N PHE A 13 -9.61 -6.94 -2.34
CA PHE A 13 -8.63 -5.93 -1.98
C PHE A 13 -7.58 -5.83 -3.07
N CYS A 14 -7.31 -4.62 -3.53
CA CYS A 14 -6.25 -4.31 -4.47
C CYS A 14 -5.53 -3.04 -4.01
N GLU A 15 -4.20 -3.10 -3.92
CA GLU A 15 -3.36 -2.02 -3.37
C GLU A 15 -3.93 -1.51 -2.03
N PHE A 16 -4.17 -2.44 -1.10
CA PHE A 16 -4.76 -2.23 0.24
C PHE A 16 -6.09 -1.47 0.30
N LYS A 17 -6.81 -1.35 -0.83
CA LYS A 17 -8.14 -0.74 -0.91
C LYS A 17 -9.18 -1.76 -1.34
N LEU A 18 -10.41 -1.58 -0.86
CA LEU A 18 -11.55 -2.35 -1.34
C LEU A 18 -11.93 -1.87 -2.73
N GLN A 19 -11.91 -2.77 -3.71
CA GLN A 19 -12.19 -2.47 -5.12
C GLN A 19 -13.01 -3.59 -5.75
N GLN A 20 -13.78 -3.26 -6.78
CA GLN A 20 -14.49 -4.20 -7.62
C GLN A 20 -13.71 -4.46 -8.91
N VAL A 21 -13.62 -5.72 -9.33
CA VAL A 21 -13.05 -6.10 -10.63
C VAL A 21 -13.98 -5.62 -11.74
N THR A 22 -13.50 -4.72 -12.60
CA THR A 22 -14.28 -4.14 -13.71
C THR A 22 -13.96 -4.81 -15.04
N GLU A 23 -12.72 -5.27 -15.22
CA GLU A 23 -12.23 -5.85 -16.46
C GLU A 23 -11.31 -7.04 -16.21
N THR A 24 -11.53 -8.10 -16.99
CA THR A 24 -10.73 -9.32 -17.00
C THR A 24 -10.49 -9.72 -18.44
N GLU A 25 -9.26 -10.07 -18.79
CA GLU A 25 -8.89 -10.61 -20.09
C GLU A 25 -8.28 -11.98 -19.89
N GLU A 26 -8.73 -12.99 -20.64
CA GLU A 26 -8.21 -14.36 -20.55
C GLU A 26 -8.12 -14.89 -19.11
N ASN A 27 -6.92 -14.92 -18.52
CA ASN A 27 -6.61 -15.40 -17.16
C ASN A 27 -6.06 -14.30 -16.24
N ARG A 28 -6.27 -13.03 -16.56
CA ARG A 28 -5.73 -11.88 -15.82
C ARG A 28 -6.78 -10.82 -15.54
N ILE A 29 -6.58 -10.10 -14.45
CA ILE A 29 -7.35 -8.92 -14.07
C ILE A 29 -6.66 -7.71 -14.69
N THR A 30 -7.38 -6.93 -15.49
CA THR A 30 -6.83 -5.76 -16.20
C THR A 30 -7.40 -4.44 -15.66
N GLY A 31 -8.52 -4.49 -14.94
CA GLY A 31 -9.17 -3.31 -14.39
C GLY A 31 -9.90 -3.55 -13.08
N VAL A 32 -9.75 -2.60 -12.16
CA VAL A 32 -10.46 -2.54 -10.87
C VAL A 32 -10.91 -1.11 -10.57
N SER A 33 -11.95 -0.95 -9.75
CA SER A 33 -12.44 0.37 -9.35
C SER A 33 -13.12 0.34 -7.97
N ASP A 34 -12.99 1.43 -7.22
CA ASP A 34 -13.78 1.68 -6.00
C ASP A 34 -15.03 2.54 -6.25
N GLY A 35 -15.33 2.83 -7.53
CA GLY A 35 -16.43 3.70 -7.95
C GLY A 35 -16.07 5.19 -8.03
N MET A 36 -14.98 5.63 -7.40
CA MET A 36 -14.46 7.00 -7.49
C MET A 36 -13.17 7.08 -8.31
N PHE A 37 -12.33 6.05 -8.20
CA PHE A 37 -11.09 5.87 -8.93
C PHE A 37 -11.09 4.52 -9.64
N SER A 38 -10.41 4.48 -10.78
CA SER A 38 -10.20 3.26 -11.56
C SER A 38 -8.71 3.06 -11.78
N LEU A 39 -8.27 1.81 -11.64
CA LEU A 39 -6.91 1.38 -11.91
C LEU A 39 -6.94 0.35 -13.03
N GLY A 40 -6.15 0.61 -14.07
CA GLY A 40 -5.93 -0.31 -15.19
C GLY A 40 -4.45 -0.68 -15.32
N SER A 41 -4.17 -1.92 -15.70
CA SER A 41 -2.83 -2.44 -15.95
C SER A 41 -2.88 -3.60 -16.95
N MET A 42 -1.74 -3.98 -17.51
CA MET A 42 -1.63 -5.22 -18.29
C MET A 42 -1.99 -6.45 -17.45
N ASP A 43 -1.65 -6.44 -16.15
CA ASP A 43 -2.06 -7.45 -15.19
C ASP A 43 -2.06 -6.85 -13.76
N LEU A 44 -3.11 -7.15 -12.98
CA LEU A 44 -3.32 -6.79 -11.58
C LEU A 44 -3.45 -8.04 -10.69
N SER A 45 -3.38 -9.24 -11.25
CA SER A 45 -3.73 -10.48 -10.55
C SER A 45 -2.79 -10.82 -9.38
N ASP A 46 -1.58 -10.26 -9.38
CA ASP A 46 -0.56 -10.39 -8.34
C ASP A 46 -0.85 -9.52 -7.11
N ARG A 47 -1.70 -8.51 -7.24
CA ARG A 47 -2.08 -7.58 -6.18
C ARG A 47 -3.57 -7.56 -5.87
N CYS A 48 -4.33 -8.54 -6.37
CA CYS A 48 -5.73 -8.76 -6.01
C CYS A 48 -5.86 -9.90 -5.00
N TYR A 49 -6.45 -9.58 -3.84
CA TYR A 49 -6.66 -10.51 -2.73
C TYR A 49 -8.13 -10.61 -2.32
N PRO A 50 -8.57 -11.77 -1.81
CA PRO A 50 -9.98 -11.99 -1.52
C PRO A 50 -10.46 -11.18 -0.31
N LEU A 51 -11.79 -11.07 -0.17
CA LEU A 51 -12.44 -10.47 1.00
C LEU A 51 -12.34 -11.37 2.23
N GLU A 52 -11.13 -11.51 2.75
CA GLU A 52 -10.84 -12.21 4.00
C GLU A 52 -10.58 -11.20 5.12
N LEU A 53 -10.93 -11.55 6.37
CA LEU A 53 -10.74 -10.67 7.52
C LEU A 53 -9.25 -10.34 7.75
N ASP A 54 -8.35 -11.29 7.51
CA ASP A 54 -6.92 -11.07 7.68
C ASP A 54 -6.37 -10.11 6.61
N VAL A 55 -6.85 -10.22 5.37
CA VAL A 55 -6.52 -9.29 4.29
C VAL A 55 -7.03 -7.88 4.61
N LYS A 56 -8.23 -7.74 5.17
CA LYS A 56 -8.77 -6.46 5.66
C LYS A 56 -7.87 -5.84 6.72
N ARG A 57 -7.47 -6.61 7.74
CA ARG A 57 -6.60 -6.13 8.85
C ARG A 57 -5.23 -5.68 8.36
N ILE A 58 -4.61 -6.45 7.47
CA ILE A 58 -3.36 -6.10 6.80
C ILE A 58 -3.53 -4.80 6.01
N SER A 59 -4.59 -4.71 5.22
CA SER A 59 -4.90 -3.53 4.39
C SER A 59 -5.09 -2.27 5.22
N ASP A 60 -5.84 -2.34 6.32
CA ASP A 60 -6.05 -1.20 7.22
C ASP A 60 -4.74 -0.73 7.86
N THR A 61 -3.84 -1.66 8.20
CA THR A 61 -2.55 -1.35 8.81
C THR A 61 -1.61 -0.66 7.82
N VAL A 62 -1.60 -1.10 6.55
CA VAL A 62 -0.81 -0.43 5.51
C VAL A 62 -1.43 0.92 5.14
N ALA A 63 -2.76 1.01 5.07
CA ALA A 63 -3.48 2.26 4.82
C ALA A 63 -3.23 3.32 5.90
N TYR A 64 -3.05 2.90 7.16
CA TYR A 64 -2.62 3.79 8.25
C TYR A 64 -1.31 4.50 7.91
N TRP A 65 -0.29 3.77 7.43
CA TRP A 65 1.00 4.36 7.07
C TRP A 65 0.90 5.29 5.86
N SER A 66 0.13 4.90 4.84
CA SER A 66 -0.14 5.79 3.71
C SER A 66 -0.78 7.10 4.17
N THR A 67 -1.77 7.03 5.06
CA THR A 67 -2.41 8.21 5.66
C THR A 67 -1.40 9.06 6.42
N LYS A 68 -0.55 8.44 7.27
CA LYS A 68 0.49 9.14 8.02
C LYS A 68 1.48 9.87 7.11
N PHE A 69 1.86 9.28 5.98
CA PHE A 69 2.73 9.96 5.01
C PHE A 69 2.07 11.17 4.37
N HIS A 70 0.77 11.10 4.03
CA HIS A 70 0.03 12.25 3.50
C HIS A 70 -0.19 13.36 4.54
N GLU A 71 -0.33 13.00 5.82
CA GLU A 71 -0.46 13.95 6.93
C GLU A 71 0.82 14.79 7.18
N LEU A 72 1.99 14.34 6.71
CA LEU A 72 3.24 15.09 6.86
C LEU A 72 3.25 16.43 6.12
N LYS A 73 2.33 16.65 5.15
CA LYS A 73 2.21 17.88 4.35
C LYS A 73 3.54 18.40 3.77
N ASN A 74 4.49 17.50 3.52
CA ASN A 74 5.77 17.85 2.93
C ASN A 74 5.71 17.63 1.41
N ASN A 75 5.61 18.72 0.66
CA ASN A 75 5.46 18.70 -0.80
C ASN A 75 6.67 18.07 -1.53
N ALA A 76 7.81 17.90 -0.86
CA ALA A 76 8.99 17.26 -1.43
C ALA A 76 8.99 15.74 -1.27
N LEU A 77 8.02 15.17 -0.54
CA LEU A 77 7.90 13.72 -0.42
C LEU A 77 7.47 13.09 -1.74
N ASN A 78 8.24 12.10 -2.17
CA ASN A 78 7.88 11.26 -3.31
C ASN A 78 6.81 10.23 -2.90
N HIS A 79 5.57 10.72 -2.77
CA HIS A 79 4.41 9.90 -2.45
C HIS A 79 4.22 8.69 -3.39
N PRO A 80 4.45 8.81 -4.72
CA PRO A 80 4.38 7.65 -5.61
C PRO A 80 5.30 6.49 -5.21
N ASP A 81 6.57 6.77 -4.91
CA ASP A 81 7.52 5.70 -4.55
C ASP A 81 7.28 5.15 -3.14
N LEU A 82 6.88 6.01 -2.19
CA LEU A 82 6.42 5.55 -0.88
C LEU A 82 5.21 4.62 -1.00
N ASN A 83 4.25 4.97 -1.86
CA ASN A 83 3.06 4.14 -2.08
C ASN A 83 3.41 2.80 -2.73
N ARG A 84 4.33 2.79 -3.71
CA ARG A 84 4.84 1.54 -4.31
C ARG A 84 5.48 0.62 -3.27
N GLU A 85 6.29 1.18 -2.37
CA GLU A 85 6.93 0.40 -1.30
C GLU A 85 5.90 -0.14 -0.29
N LEU A 86 4.85 0.63 0.02
CA LEU A 86 3.73 0.15 0.83
C LEU A 86 2.95 -0.98 0.13
N ILE A 87 2.69 -0.87 -1.18
CA ILE A 87 2.05 -1.94 -1.97
C ILE A 87 2.91 -3.21 -1.93
N ARG A 88 4.22 -3.10 -2.15
CA ARG A 88 5.14 -4.25 -2.11
C ARG A 88 5.05 -4.99 -0.77
N ARG A 89 5.13 -4.25 0.34
CA ARG A 89 5.03 -4.83 1.69
C ARG A 89 3.65 -5.40 1.99
N TRP A 90 2.60 -4.77 1.47
CA TRP A 90 1.23 -5.27 1.60
C TRP A 90 1.04 -6.62 0.91
N VAL A 91 1.54 -6.77 -0.32
CA VAL A 91 1.56 -8.06 -1.05
C VAL A 91 2.28 -9.14 -0.23
N GLU A 92 3.47 -8.83 0.30
CA GLU A 92 4.24 -9.77 1.14
C GLU A 92 3.48 -10.21 2.40
N LEU A 93 2.84 -9.27 3.09
CA LEU A 93 1.98 -9.56 4.25
C LEU A 93 0.79 -10.44 3.86
N CYS A 94 0.11 -10.13 2.75
CA CYS A 94 -1.04 -10.90 2.29
C CYS A 94 -0.67 -12.31 1.84
N ASP A 95 0.47 -12.50 1.19
CA ASP A 95 1.00 -13.80 0.79
C ASP A 95 1.39 -14.65 2.01
N SER A 96 1.91 -14.01 3.06
CA SER A 96 2.38 -14.67 4.30
C SER A 96 1.32 -14.75 5.40
N ARG A 97 0.07 -14.35 5.13
CA ARG A 97 -1.00 -14.18 6.14
C ARG A 97 -1.35 -15.40 6.99
N LYS A 98 -0.94 -16.61 6.57
CA LYS A 98 -1.18 -17.87 7.27
C LYS A 98 0.05 -18.38 8.05
N ASP A 99 1.19 -17.70 7.92
CA ASP A 99 2.43 -18.00 8.65
C ASP A 99 2.62 -16.94 9.74
N GLU A 100 2.23 -17.26 10.98
CA GLU A 100 2.24 -16.29 12.08
C GLU A 100 3.64 -15.75 12.40
N ILE A 101 4.68 -16.57 12.26
CA ILE A 101 6.07 -16.17 12.57
C ILE A 101 6.53 -15.16 11.52
N CYS A 102 6.41 -15.52 10.24
CA CYS A 102 6.77 -14.63 9.14
C CYS A 102 5.95 -13.34 9.14
N LEU A 103 4.65 -13.46 9.40
CA LEU A 103 3.72 -12.32 9.42
C LEU A 103 4.12 -11.29 10.50
N LYS A 104 4.53 -11.75 11.67
CA LYS A 104 5.02 -10.86 12.74
C LYS A 104 6.26 -10.07 12.31
N GLU A 105 7.25 -10.74 11.73
CA GLU A 105 8.47 -10.09 11.25
C GLU A 105 8.19 -9.04 10.16
N LEU A 106 7.24 -9.33 9.27
CA LEU A 106 6.80 -8.40 8.23
C LEU A 106 6.08 -7.18 8.81
N TYR A 107 5.25 -7.34 9.84
CA TYR A 107 4.61 -6.22 10.54
C TYR A 107 5.62 -5.33 11.28
N ASP A 108 6.61 -5.94 11.92
CA ASP A 108 7.70 -5.21 12.57
C ASP A 108 8.52 -4.42 11.53
N SER A 109 8.83 -5.05 10.39
CA SER A 109 9.51 -4.41 9.27
C SER A 109 8.72 -3.24 8.68
N LEU A 110 7.40 -3.38 8.47
CA LEU A 110 6.51 -2.31 8.03
C LEU A 110 6.50 -1.14 9.03
N SER A 111 6.40 -1.44 10.32
CA SER A 111 6.38 -0.43 11.38
C SER A 111 7.71 0.32 11.45
N ASN A 112 8.83 -0.40 11.34
CA ASN A 112 10.16 0.20 11.30
C ASN A 112 10.33 1.12 10.09
N PHE A 113 9.86 0.70 8.90
CA PHE A 113 9.87 1.52 7.71
C PHE A 113 9.06 2.80 7.91
N GLY A 114 7.80 2.68 8.34
CA GLY A 114 6.90 3.81 8.57
C GLY A 114 7.48 4.83 9.56
N ASN A 115 7.96 4.35 10.71
CA ASN A 115 8.60 5.20 11.72
C ASN A 115 9.88 5.87 11.21
N SER A 116 10.70 5.16 10.42
CA SER A 116 11.94 5.72 9.86
C SER A 116 11.66 6.86 8.90
N VAL A 117 10.63 6.74 8.07
CA VAL A 117 10.18 7.81 7.16
C VAL A 117 9.71 9.02 7.97
N LEU A 118 8.82 8.82 8.96
CA LEU A 118 8.31 9.93 9.79
C LEU A 118 9.45 10.67 10.50
N ARG A 119 10.38 9.93 11.11
CA ARG A 119 11.52 10.50 11.80
C ARG A 119 12.41 11.31 10.85
N LYS A 120 12.74 10.76 9.69
CA LYS A 120 13.58 11.47 8.70
C LYS A 120 12.95 12.78 8.23
N VAL A 121 11.64 12.80 8.02
CA VAL A 121 10.92 14.02 7.61
C VAL A 121 10.91 15.05 8.74
N GLN A 122 10.72 14.60 9.99
CA GLN A 122 10.80 15.47 11.14
C GLN A 122 12.22 16.06 11.30
N ASP A 123 13.26 15.23 11.20
CA ASP A 123 14.66 15.66 11.32
C ASP A 123 14.99 16.72 10.25
N LEU A 124 14.58 16.52 9.00
CA LEU A 124 14.76 17.51 7.92
C LEU A 124 14.06 18.84 8.23
N ASN A 125 12.87 18.81 8.83
CA ASN A 125 12.14 20.04 9.19
C ASN A 125 12.84 20.86 10.30
N PHE A 126 13.76 20.26 11.05
CA PHE A 126 14.58 20.95 12.06
C PHE A 126 15.97 21.33 11.56
N GLU A 127 16.31 21.02 10.30
CA GLU A 127 17.63 21.30 9.76
C GLU A 127 17.80 22.81 9.48
N GLU A 128 18.88 23.37 10.02
CA GLU A 128 19.22 24.79 9.91
C GLU A 128 20.65 24.93 9.35
N VAL A 129 20.85 25.90 8.46
CA VAL A 129 22.18 26.27 7.94
C VAL A 129 22.47 27.69 8.39
N GLU A 130 23.53 27.85 9.20
CA GLU A 130 23.92 29.15 9.78
C GLU A 130 22.77 29.84 10.54
N GLY A 131 21.90 29.06 11.20
CA GLY A 131 20.73 29.55 11.94
C GLY A 131 19.51 29.90 11.07
N VAL A 132 19.58 29.63 9.76
CA VAL A 132 18.45 29.78 8.83
C VAL A 132 17.75 28.43 8.65
N LYS A 133 16.44 28.41 8.90
CA LYS A 133 15.60 27.22 8.67
C LYS A 133 15.48 26.92 7.19
N LEU A 134 15.82 25.70 6.80
CA LEU A 134 15.75 25.26 5.40
C LEU A 134 14.32 25.07 4.88
N PHE A 135 13.39 24.68 5.77
CA PHE A 135 12.00 24.39 5.40
C PHE A 135 11.01 25.27 6.17
N ARG A 136 9.95 25.72 5.48
CA ARG A 136 8.81 26.42 6.10
C ARG A 136 7.94 25.42 6.86
N ARG A 137 7.48 25.80 8.05
CA ARG A 137 6.52 25.06 8.87
C ARG A 137 5.09 25.25 8.37
#